data_AF-A0AAW6E105-F1
#
_entry.id   AF-A0AAW6E105-F1
#
_cell.length_a   1.000
_cell.length_b   1.000
_cell.length_c   1.000
_cell.angle_alpha   90.00
_cell.angle_beta   90.00
_cell.angle_gamma   90.00
#
_symmetry.space_group_name_H-M   'P 1'
#
loop_
_entity.id
_entity.type
_entity.pdbx_description
1 polymer ?
#
loop_
_entity_poly.entity_id
_entity_poly.type
_entity_poly.pdbx_seq_one_letter_code
_entity_poly.pdbx_strand_id
1 'polypeptide(L)'
;MSKKKEWIFLIVGFFGAMLGLYGVIAFNQFLLMSLPLVLRMVGMPIVYWLIALIPIIIMFVNKDKLVEYGFDKEKIHLQIIVGVLIGIAMSVILTLIPHLFGFGEYVDNGKRYEYLWQFIYEFIYCILAVGFVEEFVFRGFVYKKIYTISKKDVIAIVVSSALFGVFHLFGGNFIQIIMTSFIGAFFCFCRLKIKNCSTLSLIIAHGVYDALITVFASLLQ
;
A
#
# COMPACT_ATOMS: atom_id res chain seq x y z
N MET A 1 -7.71 -12.56 23.87
CA MET A 1 -8.89 -11.76 23.47
C MET A 1 -9.99 -12.67 22.97
N SER A 2 -11.26 -12.28 23.15
CA SER A 2 -12.38 -13.04 22.57
C SER A 2 -12.42 -12.84 21.06
N LYS A 3 -12.79 -13.88 20.30
CA LYS A 3 -12.95 -13.81 18.84
C LYS A 3 -13.94 -12.71 18.43
N LYS A 4 -14.96 -12.43 19.25
CA LYS A 4 -15.93 -11.35 19.04
C LYS A 4 -15.25 -9.98 18.99
N LYS A 5 -14.28 -9.72 19.86
CA LYS A 5 -13.54 -8.45 19.89
C LYS A 5 -12.68 -8.27 18.64
N GLU A 6 -12.04 -9.34 18.15
CA GLU A 6 -11.23 -9.29 16.92
C GLU A 6 -12.09 -8.98 15.69
N TRP A 7 -13.29 -9.57 15.59
CA TRP A 7 -14.24 -9.24 14.51
C TRP A 7 -14.65 -7.76 14.52
N ILE A 8 -14.99 -7.23 15.70
CA ILE A 8 -15.34 -5.81 15.84
C ILE A 8 -14.17 -4.93 15.38
N PHE A 9 -12.96 -5.23 15.82
CA PHE A 9 -11.76 -4.47 15.44
C PHE A 9 -11.44 -4.57 13.96
N LEU A 10 -11.58 -5.74 13.35
CA LEU A 10 -11.43 -5.91 11.90
C LEU A 10 -12.42 -5.03 11.14
N ILE A 11 -13.71 -5.10 11.50
CA ILE A 11 -14.78 -4.35 10.83
C ILE A 11 -14.55 -2.84 11.01
N VAL A 12 -14.38 -2.37 12.25
CA VAL A 12 -14.18 -0.95 12.54
C VAL A 12 -12.89 -0.42 11.91
N GLY A 13 -11.81 -1.20 11.94
CA GLY A 13 -10.54 -0.82 11.31
C GLY A 13 -10.64 -0.72 9.79
N PHE A 14 -11.27 -1.69 9.13
CA PHE A 14 -11.45 -1.66 7.67
C PHE A 14 -12.37 -0.53 7.21
N PHE A 15 -13.55 -0.38 7.83
CA PHE A 15 -14.45 0.74 7.49
C PHE A 15 -13.86 2.10 7.87
N GLY A 16 -13.07 2.16 8.94
CA GLY A 16 -12.29 3.35 9.29
C GLY A 16 -11.26 3.71 8.22
N ALA A 17 -10.58 2.71 7.64
CA ALA A 17 -9.68 2.93 6.51
C ALA A 17 -10.41 3.40 5.25
N MET A 18 -11.58 2.82 4.93
CA MET A 18 -12.43 3.27 3.83
C MET A 18 -12.92 4.72 4.03
N LEU A 19 -13.31 5.08 5.26
CA LEU A 19 -13.69 6.46 5.60
C LEU A 19 -12.50 7.42 5.47
N GLY A 20 -11.32 6.99 5.92
CA GLY A 20 -10.07 7.72 5.73
C GLY A 20 -9.77 7.96 4.24
N LEU A 21 -9.89 6.93 3.40
CA LEU A 21 -9.72 7.05 1.95
C LEU A 21 -10.73 8.01 1.33
N TYR A 22 -12.01 7.92 1.71
CA TYR A 22 -13.02 8.89 1.27
C TYR A 22 -12.63 10.32 1.68
N GLY A 23 -12.11 10.51 2.90
CA GLY A 23 -11.57 11.78 3.37
C GLY A 23 -10.40 12.28 2.52
N VAL A 24 -9.46 11.41 2.15
CA VAL A 24 -8.34 11.74 1.25
C VAL A 24 -8.86 12.19 -0.12
N ILE A 25 -9.81 11.45 -0.70
CA ILE A 25 -10.42 11.75 -2.01
C ILE A 25 -11.15 13.10 -1.96
N ALA A 26 -11.99 13.31 -0.95
CA ALA A 26 -12.72 14.56 -0.78
C ALA A 26 -11.76 15.75 -0.55
N PHE A 27 -10.72 15.57 0.27
CA PHE A 27 -9.70 16.60 0.47
C PHE A 27 -9.01 16.95 -0.84
N ASN A 28 -8.61 15.94 -1.62
CA ASN A 28 -7.98 16.14 -2.92
C ASN A 28 -8.89 16.93 -3.89
N GLN A 29 -10.15 16.52 -3.99
CA GLN A 29 -11.12 17.09 -4.92
C GLN A 29 -11.53 18.53 -4.56
N PHE A 30 -11.77 18.82 -3.28
CA PHE A 30 -12.38 20.08 -2.86
C PHE A 30 -11.40 21.11 -2.28
N LEU A 31 -10.26 20.67 -1.73
CA LEU A 31 -9.35 21.55 -0.99
C LEU A 31 -7.94 21.57 -1.58
N LEU A 32 -7.32 20.41 -1.80
CA LEU A 32 -5.91 20.33 -2.18
C LEU A 32 -5.62 21.14 -3.44
N MET A 33 -6.44 21.00 -4.47
CA MET A 33 -6.22 21.67 -5.76
C MET A 33 -6.29 23.20 -5.71
N SER A 34 -6.87 23.76 -4.63
CA SER A 34 -6.87 25.21 -4.37
C SER A 34 -5.61 25.72 -3.67
N LEU A 35 -4.76 24.82 -3.15
CA LEU A 35 -3.57 25.18 -2.38
C LEU A 35 -2.34 25.42 -3.29
N PRO A 36 -1.41 26.32 -2.88
CA PRO A 36 -0.10 26.45 -3.48
C PRO A 36 0.67 25.12 -3.56
N LEU A 37 1.53 24.96 -4.57
CA LEU A 37 2.27 23.71 -4.83
C LEU A 37 2.96 23.13 -3.58
N VAL A 38 3.70 23.95 -2.83
CA VAL A 38 4.44 23.49 -1.64
C VAL A 38 3.48 22.93 -0.58
N LEU A 39 2.34 23.59 -0.35
CA LEU A 39 1.33 23.11 0.59
C LEU A 39 0.67 21.82 0.09
N ARG A 40 0.51 21.64 -1.22
CA ARG A 40 0.02 20.37 -1.79
C ARG A 40 1.01 19.23 -1.57
N MET A 41 2.28 19.50 -1.86
CA MET A 41 3.36 18.52 -1.74
C MET A 41 3.50 18.00 -0.30
N VAL A 42 3.39 18.88 0.69
CA VAL A 42 3.45 18.52 2.11
C VAL A 42 2.12 17.96 2.61
N GLY A 43 1.00 18.55 2.19
CA GLY A 43 -0.34 18.18 2.64
C GLY A 43 -0.74 16.77 2.22
N MET A 44 -0.43 16.35 0.98
CA MET A 44 -0.86 15.03 0.50
C MET A 44 -0.31 13.85 1.29
N PRO A 45 1.01 13.73 1.53
CA PRO A 45 1.53 12.66 2.36
C PRO A 45 0.85 12.61 3.73
N ILE A 46 0.65 13.77 4.38
CA ILE A 46 0.04 13.85 5.72
C ILE A 46 -1.43 13.42 5.70
N VAL A 47 -2.22 13.92 4.75
CA VAL A 47 -3.63 13.59 4.63
C VAL A 47 -3.82 12.12 4.29
N TYR A 48 -2.92 11.51 3.53
CA TYR A 48 -2.98 10.09 3.19
C TYR A 48 -2.98 9.17 4.44
N TRP A 49 -2.32 9.58 5.53
CA TRP A 49 -2.32 8.84 6.80
C TRP A 49 -3.70 8.74 7.48
N LEU A 50 -4.70 9.50 7.05
CA LEU A 50 -6.08 9.34 7.52
C LEU A 50 -6.62 7.92 7.31
N ILE A 51 -6.15 7.22 6.27
CA ILE A 51 -6.51 5.82 5.99
C ILE A 51 -6.06 4.89 7.14
N ALA A 52 -4.87 5.11 7.72
CA ALA A 52 -4.35 4.28 8.81
C ALA A 52 -4.82 4.74 10.20
N LEU A 53 -5.49 5.88 10.34
CA LEU A 53 -5.82 6.50 11.63
C LEU A 53 -6.59 5.54 12.57
N ILE A 54 -7.70 4.97 12.11
CA ILE A 54 -8.51 4.06 12.93
C ILE A 54 -7.77 2.74 13.22
N PRO A 55 -7.14 2.05 12.25
CA PRO A 55 -6.26 0.92 12.52
C PRO A 55 -5.17 1.20 13.58
N ILE A 56 -4.54 2.37 13.54
CA ILE A 56 -3.52 2.79 14.51
C ILE A 56 -4.14 2.99 15.91
N ILE A 57 -5.30 3.65 16.00
CA ILE A 57 -6.01 3.82 17.28
C ILE A 57 -6.34 2.44 17.88
N ILE A 58 -6.83 1.50 17.07
CA ILE A 58 -7.14 0.14 17.53
C ILE A 58 -5.87 -0.57 18.01
N MET A 59 -4.75 -0.45 17.28
CA MET A 59 -3.46 -0.99 17.72
C MET A 59 -3.09 -0.50 19.12
N PHE A 60 -3.19 0.81 19.37
CA PHE A 60 -2.88 1.39 20.68
C PHE A 60 -3.86 0.96 21.78
N VAL A 61 -5.16 0.99 21.50
CA VAL A 61 -6.20 0.53 22.44
C VAL A 61 -6.00 -0.94 22.82
N ASN A 62 -5.53 -1.75 21.88
CA ASN A 62 -5.25 -3.15 22.13
C ASN A 62 -3.87 -3.43 22.72
N LYS A 63 -3.01 -2.42 22.81
CA LYS A 63 -1.60 -2.52 23.24
C LYS A 63 -0.80 -3.51 22.39
N ASP A 64 -1.18 -3.64 21.11
CA ASP A 64 -0.49 -4.52 20.17
C ASP A 64 0.89 -3.94 19.84
N LYS A 65 1.90 -4.80 19.68
CA LYS A 65 3.25 -4.37 19.29
C LYS A 65 3.40 -4.38 17.76
N LEU A 66 4.26 -3.52 17.21
CA LEU A 66 4.54 -3.49 15.76
C LEU A 66 4.97 -4.85 15.19
N VAL A 67 5.67 -5.67 15.98
CA VAL A 67 6.06 -7.03 15.58
C VAL A 67 4.87 -7.93 15.25
N GLU A 68 3.72 -7.68 15.88
CA GLU A 68 2.50 -8.43 15.61
C GLU A 68 1.88 -8.10 14.26
N TYR A 69 2.24 -6.95 13.69
CA TYR A 69 1.83 -6.48 12.37
C TYR A 69 2.90 -6.79 11.31
N GLY A 70 3.85 -7.66 11.62
CA GLY A 70 4.87 -8.16 10.69
C GLY A 70 6.07 -7.24 10.51
N PHE A 71 6.28 -6.26 11.40
CA PHE A 71 7.55 -5.52 11.45
C PHE A 71 8.61 -6.32 12.19
N ASP A 72 9.84 -6.28 11.72
CA ASP A 72 10.97 -6.93 12.39
C ASP A 72 12.11 -5.92 12.58
N LYS A 73 12.76 -5.97 13.74
CA LYS A 73 13.91 -5.12 14.07
C LYS A 73 15.23 -5.75 13.63
N GLU A 74 15.25 -7.03 13.31
CA GLU A 74 16.46 -7.72 12.88
C GLU A 74 16.75 -7.47 11.41
N LYS A 75 18.02 -7.22 11.06
CA LYS A 75 18.50 -7.15 9.67
C LYS A 75 17.70 -6.18 8.79
N ILE A 76 17.33 -5.02 9.33
CA ILE A 76 16.56 -3.97 8.63
C ILE A 76 17.15 -3.65 7.25
N HIS A 77 18.47 -3.58 7.12
CA HIS A 77 19.13 -3.35 5.82
C HIS A 77 18.79 -4.44 4.78
N LEU A 78 18.74 -5.73 5.16
CA LEU A 78 18.30 -6.79 4.27
C LEU A 78 16.82 -6.69 3.95
N GLN A 79 15.99 -6.27 4.90
CA GLN A 79 14.56 -6.05 4.66
C GLN A 79 14.34 -4.96 3.60
N ILE A 80 15.11 -3.86 3.67
CA ILE A 80 15.08 -2.78 2.68
C ILE A 80 15.55 -3.29 1.32
N ILE A 81 16.69 -3.99 1.25
CA ILE A 81 17.21 -4.55 0.00
C ILE A 81 16.19 -5.50 -0.64
N VAL A 82 15.59 -6.41 0.14
CA VAL A 82 14.55 -7.33 -0.33
C VAL A 82 13.35 -6.55 -0.87
N GLY A 83 12.90 -5.51 -0.17
CA GLY A 83 11.81 -4.65 -0.62
C GLY A 83 12.11 -3.97 -1.96
N VAL A 84 13.28 -3.35 -2.09
CA VAL A 84 13.72 -2.72 -3.36
C VAL A 84 13.76 -3.73 -4.49
N LEU A 85 14.33 -4.92 -4.27
CA LEU A 85 14.41 -5.96 -5.30
C LEU A 85 13.04 -6.46 -5.74
N ILE A 86 12.10 -6.65 -4.80
CA ILE A 86 10.70 -7.02 -5.13
C ILE A 86 10.04 -5.90 -5.94
N GLY A 87 10.17 -4.64 -5.52
CA GLY A 87 9.58 -3.50 -6.22
C GLY A 87 10.11 -3.33 -7.65
N ILE A 88 11.44 -3.47 -7.84
CA ILE A 88 12.06 -3.45 -9.17
C ILE A 88 11.54 -4.62 -10.02
N ALA A 89 11.54 -5.85 -9.48
CA ALA A 89 11.07 -7.02 -10.21
C ALA A 89 9.61 -6.87 -10.65
N MET A 90 8.74 -6.36 -9.76
CA MET A 90 7.36 -6.04 -10.10
C MET A 90 7.26 -4.99 -11.19
N SER A 91 8.04 -3.91 -11.09
CA SER A 91 8.00 -2.82 -12.10
C SER A 91 8.45 -3.32 -13.47
N VAL A 92 9.44 -4.21 -13.52
CA VAL A 92 9.88 -4.83 -14.77
C VAL A 92 8.75 -5.68 -15.35
N ILE A 93 8.13 -6.55 -14.55
CA ILE A 93 7.14 -7.53 -15.02
C ILE A 93 5.79 -6.87 -15.35
N LEU A 94 5.32 -5.96 -14.50
CA LEU A 94 3.97 -5.40 -14.56
C LEU A 94 3.91 -4.05 -15.26
N THR A 95 5.05 -3.41 -15.55
CA THR A 95 5.06 -2.08 -16.20
C THR A 95 5.97 -2.04 -17.42
N LEU A 96 7.28 -2.29 -17.26
CA LEU A 96 8.24 -2.18 -18.36
C LEU A 96 7.93 -3.17 -19.50
N ILE A 97 7.75 -4.46 -19.18
CA ILE A 97 7.43 -5.48 -20.18
C ILE A 97 6.13 -5.10 -20.93
N PRO A 98 4.99 -4.81 -20.28
CA PRO A 98 3.79 -4.34 -20.99
C PRO A 98 4.02 -3.14 -21.91
N HIS A 99 4.80 -2.13 -21.50
CA HIS A 99 5.16 -1.01 -22.38
C HIS A 99 5.90 -1.48 -23.63
N LEU A 100 6.90 -2.34 -23.49
CA LEU A 100 7.69 -2.87 -24.61
C LEU A 100 6.86 -3.71 -25.60
N PHE A 101 5.73 -4.27 -25.16
CA PHE A 101 4.80 -5.01 -25.99
C PHE A 101 3.62 -4.17 -26.52
N GLY A 102 3.65 -2.85 -26.33
CA GLY A 102 2.61 -1.93 -26.82
C GLY A 102 1.36 -1.83 -25.94
N PHE A 103 1.41 -2.35 -24.70
CA PHE A 103 0.32 -2.28 -23.72
C PHE A 103 0.55 -1.18 -22.66
N GLY A 104 1.38 -0.17 -22.98
CA GLY A 104 1.76 0.90 -22.05
C GLY A 104 0.56 1.65 -21.48
N GLU A 105 -0.45 1.93 -22.30
CA GLU A 105 -1.67 2.66 -21.90
C GLU A 105 -2.44 2.00 -20.73
N TYR A 106 -2.31 0.69 -20.54
CA TYR A 106 -3.00 -0.05 -19.46
C TYR A 106 -2.26 -0.04 -18.13
N VAL A 107 -0.97 0.32 -18.14
CA VAL A 107 -0.08 0.27 -16.98
C VAL A 107 0.52 1.64 -16.65
N ASP A 108 0.11 2.68 -17.38
CA ASP A 108 0.48 4.08 -17.19
C ASP A 108 -0.38 4.73 -16.09
N ASN A 109 0.19 5.67 -15.35
CA ASN A 109 -0.51 6.42 -14.29
C ASN A 109 -0.83 7.88 -14.65
N GLY A 110 -0.61 8.28 -15.90
CA GLY A 110 -0.85 9.60 -16.45
C GLY A 110 0.12 10.70 -16.00
N LYS A 111 1.10 10.39 -15.13
CA LYS A 111 2.09 11.36 -14.66
C LYS A 111 3.21 11.47 -15.69
N ARG A 112 3.63 12.71 -15.97
CA ARG A 112 4.74 13.04 -16.87
C ARG A 112 5.65 14.03 -16.14
N TYR A 113 6.74 13.51 -15.58
CA TYR A 113 7.70 14.32 -14.85
C TYR A 113 8.93 14.61 -15.71
N GLU A 114 9.41 15.84 -15.61
CA GLU A 114 10.55 16.36 -16.38
C GLU A 114 11.78 16.53 -15.49
N TYR A 115 11.57 16.88 -14.22
CA TYR A 115 12.64 17.25 -13.31
C TYR A 115 12.91 16.16 -12.27
N LEU A 116 14.19 15.94 -11.96
CA LEU A 116 14.64 14.94 -10.99
C LEU A 116 13.94 15.06 -9.62
N TRP A 117 13.68 16.28 -9.15
CA TRP A 117 13.03 16.50 -7.86
C TRP A 117 11.59 15.96 -7.81
N GLN A 118 10.88 15.90 -8.95
CA GLN A 118 9.53 15.36 -9.02
C GLN A 118 9.55 13.85 -8.79
N PHE A 119 10.53 13.14 -9.39
CA PHE A 119 10.74 11.72 -9.15
C PHE A 119 11.16 11.45 -7.70
N ILE A 120 12.07 12.25 -7.14
CA ILE A 120 12.46 12.12 -5.72
C ILE A 120 11.24 12.27 -4.81
N TYR A 121 10.41 13.28 -5.07
CA TYR A 121 9.15 13.48 -4.35
C TYR A 121 8.22 12.27 -4.48
N GLU A 122 8.06 11.73 -5.68
CA GLU A 122 7.22 10.55 -5.94
C GLU A 122 7.69 9.33 -5.15
N PHE A 123 8.99 9.02 -5.14
CA PHE A 123 9.53 7.92 -4.34
C PHE A 123 9.25 8.12 -2.84
N ILE A 124 9.43 9.34 -2.33
CA ILE A 124 9.13 9.66 -0.93
C ILE A 124 7.63 9.48 -0.64
N TYR A 125 6.76 10.00 -1.51
CA TYR A 125 5.32 9.92 -1.37
C TYR A 125 4.83 8.46 -1.45
N CYS A 126 5.23 7.73 -2.49
CA CYS A 126 4.83 6.34 -2.69
C CYS A 126 5.35 5.43 -1.59
N ILE A 127 6.54 5.65 -1.02
CA ILE A 127 7.05 4.81 0.07
C ILE A 127 6.46 5.20 1.42
N LEU A 128 6.52 6.48 1.80
CA LEU A 128 6.19 6.92 3.17
C LEU A 128 4.71 7.20 3.38
N ALA A 129 3.96 7.48 2.33
CA ALA A 129 2.52 7.64 2.39
C ALA A 129 1.82 6.38 1.87
N VAL A 130 1.85 6.14 0.55
CA VAL A 130 1.04 5.07 -0.08
C VAL A 130 1.41 3.68 0.45
N GLY A 131 2.64 3.23 0.17
CA GLY A 131 3.15 1.92 0.56
C GLY A 131 3.12 1.71 2.06
N PHE A 132 3.52 2.72 2.87
CA PHE A 132 3.47 2.57 4.33
C PHE A 132 2.03 2.35 4.79
N VAL A 133 1.16 3.31 4.52
CA VAL A 133 -0.21 3.31 5.03
C VAL A 133 -0.95 2.06 4.58
N GLU A 134 -0.89 1.71 3.30
CA GLU A 134 -1.62 0.57 2.76
C GLU A 134 -1.06 -0.77 3.27
N GLU A 135 0.26 -0.98 3.25
CA GLU A 135 0.82 -2.25 3.74
C GLU A 135 0.65 -2.40 5.26
N PHE A 136 0.71 -1.31 6.02
CA PHE A 136 0.37 -1.34 7.45
C PHE A 136 -1.09 -1.77 7.65
N VAL A 137 -2.04 -1.19 6.91
CA VAL A 137 -3.46 -1.52 7.04
C VAL A 137 -3.75 -2.95 6.60
N PHE A 138 -3.31 -3.36 5.40
CA PHE A 138 -3.75 -4.62 4.81
C PHE A 138 -2.88 -5.79 5.25
N ARG A 139 -1.55 -5.66 5.16
CA ARG A 139 -0.62 -6.76 5.44
C ARG A 139 -0.28 -6.80 6.92
N GLY A 140 -0.22 -5.65 7.58
CA GLY A 140 -0.17 -5.58 9.03
C GLY A 140 -1.52 -5.91 9.66
N PHE A 141 -2.40 -4.91 9.73
CA PHE A 141 -3.59 -4.91 10.59
C PHE A 141 -4.64 -5.94 10.19
N VAL A 142 -5.19 -5.83 8.98
CA VAL A 142 -6.28 -6.67 8.48
C VAL A 142 -5.86 -8.14 8.48
N TYR A 143 -4.68 -8.44 7.92
CA TYR A 143 -4.11 -9.80 7.94
C TYR A 143 -4.03 -10.35 9.36
N LYS A 144 -3.43 -9.60 10.31
CA LYS A 144 -3.25 -10.06 11.69
C LYS A 144 -4.59 -10.35 12.37
N LYS A 145 -5.60 -9.50 12.19
CA LYS A 145 -6.93 -9.71 12.78
C LYS A 145 -7.59 -10.96 12.18
N ILE A 146 -7.58 -11.13 10.87
CA ILE A 146 -8.14 -12.33 10.20
C ILE A 146 -7.39 -13.60 10.61
N TYR A 147 -6.06 -13.57 10.66
CA TYR A 147 -5.24 -14.69 11.12
C TYR A 147 -5.57 -15.04 12.58
N THR A 148 -5.76 -14.04 13.44
CA THR A 148 -6.09 -14.27 14.85
C THR A 148 -7.45 -14.95 15.02
N ILE A 149 -8.43 -14.59 14.17
CA ILE A 149 -9.77 -15.18 14.15
C ILE A 149 -9.76 -16.61 13.59
N SER A 150 -9.12 -16.81 12.44
CA SER A 150 -9.17 -18.03 11.64
C SER A 150 -8.10 -19.06 11.97
N LYS A 151 -6.95 -18.62 12.48
CA LYS A 151 -5.72 -19.39 12.69
C LYS A 151 -5.19 -20.06 11.42
N LYS A 152 -5.46 -19.49 10.24
CA LYS A 152 -5.04 -20.02 8.94
C LYS A 152 -4.50 -18.90 8.06
N ASP A 153 -3.24 -19.02 7.63
CA ASP A 153 -2.61 -18.03 6.74
C ASP A 153 -3.36 -17.90 5.42
N VAL A 154 -3.80 -19.02 4.81
CA VAL A 154 -4.55 -18.98 3.54
C VAL A 154 -5.79 -18.10 3.63
N ILE A 155 -6.55 -18.16 4.73
CA ILE A 155 -7.73 -17.32 4.92
C ILE A 155 -7.32 -15.85 5.10
N ALA A 156 -6.26 -15.58 5.86
CA ALA A 156 -5.74 -14.23 6.05
C ALA A 156 -5.23 -13.61 4.74
N ILE A 157 -4.53 -14.39 3.91
CA ILE A 157 -4.07 -13.99 2.58
C ILE A 157 -5.27 -13.63 1.70
N VAL A 158 -6.20 -14.56 1.51
CA VAL A 158 -7.33 -14.38 0.59
C VAL A 158 -8.19 -13.18 1.01
N VAL A 159 -8.57 -13.10 2.28
CA VAL A 159 -9.48 -12.06 2.75
C VAL A 159 -8.79 -10.69 2.81
N SER A 160 -7.55 -10.59 3.30
CA SER A 160 -6.82 -9.32 3.30
C SER A 160 -6.62 -8.78 1.89
N SER A 161 -6.27 -9.66 0.94
CA SER A 161 -6.02 -9.28 -0.44
C SER A 161 -7.32 -8.87 -1.16
N ALA A 162 -8.43 -9.57 -0.92
CA ALA A 162 -9.72 -9.18 -1.45
C ALA A 162 -10.18 -7.81 -0.89
N LEU A 163 -10.00 -7.57 0.41
CA LEU A 163 -10.31 -6.27 1.02
C LEU A 163 -9.42 -5.15 0.49
N PHE A 164 -8.16 -5.45 0.16
CA PHE A 164 -7.26 -4.52 -0.51
C PHE A 164 -7.73 -4.16 -1.93
N GLY A 165 -8.26 -5.13 -2.68
CA GLY A 165 -8.92 -4.84 -3.96
C GLY A 165 -10.16 -3.97 -3.79
N VAL A 166 -11.03 -4.30 -2.82
CA VAL A 166 -12.23 -3.50 -2.53
C VAL A 166 -11.90 -2.06 -2.12
N PHE A 167 -10.76 -1.84 -1.45
CA PHE A 167 -10.28 -0.50 -1.12
C PHE A 167 -10.06 0.37 -2.36
N HIS A 168 -9.74 -0.23 -3.50
CA HIS A 168 -9.56 0.45 -4.79
C HIS A 168 -10.85 0.70 -5.57
N LEU A 169 -12.03 0.40 -5.00
CA LEU A 169 -13.31 0.59 -5.67
C LEU A 169 -13.58 2.05 -6.08
N PHE A 170 -13.04 3.02 -5.33
CA PHE A 170 -13.15 4.45 -5.66
C PHE A 170 -12.33 4.87 -6.90
N GLY A 171 -11.44 4.01 -7.41
CA GLY A 171 -10.72 4.24 -8.66
C GLY A 171 -11.59 4.06 -9.92
N GLY A 172 -12.79 3.50 -9.79
CA GLY A 172 -13.75 3.36 -10.89
C GLY A 172 -13.43 2.25 -11.91
N ASN A 173 -12.37 1.46 -11.70
CA ASN A 173 -11.94 0.42 -12.62
C ASN A 173 -12.01 -0.97 -11.97
N PHE A 174 -12.88 -1.83 -12.49
CA PHE A 174 -13.02 -3.21 -11.99
C PHE A 174 -11.74 -4.05 -12.18
N ILE A 175 -10.98 -3.80 -13.25
CA ILE A 175 -9.69 -4.45 -13.48
C ILE A 175 -8.70 -4.07 -12.38
N GLN A 176 -8.72 -2.81 -11.92
CA GLN A 176 -7.86 -2.35 -10.82
C GLN A 176 -8.16 -3.10 -9.52
N ILE A 177 -9.44 -3.36 -9.20
CA ILE A 177 -9.85 -4.14 -8.02
C ILE A 177 -9.26 -5.56 -8.08
N ILE A 178 -9.35 -6.21 -9.25
CA ILE A 178 -8.82 -7.56 -9.45
C ILE A 178 -7.29 -7.57 -9.36
N MET A 179 -6.62 -6.68 -10.08
CA MET A 179 -5.16 -6.62 -10.13
C MET A 179 -4.55 -6.29 -8.77
N THR A 180 -5.10 -5.32 -8.06
CA THR A 180 -4.64 -4.97 -6.70
C THR A 180 -4.89 -6.12 -5.73
N SER A 181 -5.99 -6.88 -5.87
CA SER A 181 -6.19 -8.11 -5.09
C SER A 181 -5.08 -9.14 -5.33
N PHE A 182 -4.69 -9.39 -6.58
CA PHE A 182 -3.58 -10.31 -6.89
C PHE A 182 -2.23 -9.80 -6.37
N ILE A 183 -1.96 -8.50 -6.49
CA ILE A 183 -0.77 -7.87 -5.92
C ILE A 183 -0.75 -8.03 -4.39
N GLY A 184 -1.88 -7.84 -3.73
CA GLY A 184 -2.01 -8.04 -2.28
C GLY A 184 -1.71 -9.48 -1.86
N ALA A 185 -2.17 -10.45 -2.64
CA ALA A 185 -1.90 -11.87 -2.38
C ALA A 185 -0.42 -12.19 -2.60
N PHE A 186 0.18 -11.63 -3.65
CA PHE A 186 1.62 -11.73 -3.92
C PHE A 186 2.45 -11.17 -2.76
N PHE A 187 2.13 -9.99 -2.25
CA PHE A 187 2.83 -9.41 -1.09
C PHE A 187 2.68 -10.23 0.19
N CYS A 188 1.50 -10.80 0.46
CA CYS A 188 1.36 -11.71 1.57
C CYS A 188 2.24 -12.96 1.40
N PHE A 189 2.32 -13.51 0.18
CA PHE A 189 3.18 -14.65 -0.13
C PHE A 189 4.67 -14.32 0.04
N CYS A 190 5.11 -13.17 -0.50
CA CYS A 190 6.49 -12.67 -0.35
C CYS A 190 6.89 -12.61 1.13
N ARG A 191 6.06 -11.99 1.98
CA ARG A 191 6.36 -11.89 3.42
C ARG A 191 6.45 -13.25 4.12
N LEU A 192 5.64 -14.22 3.72
CA LEU A 192 5.62 -15.54 4.35
C LEU A 192 6.75 -16.46 3.86
N LYS A 193 7.26 -16.26 2.64
CA LYS A 193 8.16 -17.20 1.98
C LYS A 193 9.57 -16.66 1.76
N ILE A 194 9.75 -15.35 1.65
CA ILE A 194 11.05 -14.73 1.41
C ILE A 194 11.72 -14.39 2.75
N LYS A 195 12.95 -14.84 2.92
CA LYS A 195 13.75 -14.59 4.13
C LYS A 195 14.01 -13.09 4.29
N ASN A 196 13.90 -12.59 5.52
CA ASN A 196 14.00 -11.15 5.84
C ASN A 196 13.00 -10.28 5.06
N CYS A 197 11.88 -10.82 4.58
CA CYS A 197 10.80 -10.03 4.03
C CYS A 197 9.78 -9.74 5.14
N SER A 198 9.77 -8.51 5.65
CA SER A 198 8.81 -8.08 6.67
C SER A 198 7.77 -7.14 6.04
N THR A 199 6.82 -6.63 6.83
CA THR A 199 5.93 -5.55 6.39
C THR A 199 6.73 -4.32 5.93
N LEU A 200 7.90 -4.03 6.53
CA LEU A 200 8.81 -2.98 6.03
C LEU A 200 9.29 -3.26 4.60
N SER A 201 9.65 -4.50 4.29
CA SER A 201 10.05 -4.88 2.92
C SER A 201 8.91 -4.63 1.94
N LEU A 202 7.68 -4.95 2.32
CA LEU A 202 6.50 -4.73 1.47
C LEU A 202 6.21 -3.24 1.27
N ILE A 203 6.36 -2.42 2.31
CA ILE A 203 6.22 -0.95 2.21
C ILE A 203 7.16 -0.39 1.15
N ILE A 204 8.43 -0.83 1.20
CA ILE A 204 9.45 -0.40 0.25
C ILE A 204 9.15 -0.95 -1.15
N ALA A 205 8.77 -2.23 -1.27
CA ALA A 205 8.42 -2.84 -2.55
C ALA A 205 7.26 -2.15 -3.24
N HIS A 206 6.19 -1.89 -2.51
CA HIS A 206 5.01 -1.19 -2.99
C HIS A 206 5.36 0.23 -3.44
N GLY A 207 6.02 1.02 -2.58
CA GLY A 207 6.36 2.39 -2.92
C GLY A 207 7.35 2.52 -4.08
N VAL A 208 8.33 1.60 -4.17
CA VAL A 208 9.28 1.54 -5.31
C VAL A 208 8.54 1.16 -6.59
N TYR A 209 7.64 0.17 -6.53
CA TYR A 209 6.83 -0.24 -7.67
C TYR A 209 6.01 0.93 -8.23
N ASP A 210 5.23 1.59 -7.38
CA ASP A 210 4.37 2.71 -7.78
C ASP A 210 5.18 3.88 -8.35
N ALA A 211 6.30 4.23 -7.72
CA ALA A 211 7.14 5.33 -8.20
C ALA A 211 7.80 5.01 -9.56
N LEU A 212 8.19 3.74 -9.80
CA LEU A 212 8.76 3.31 -11.06
C LEU A 212 7.74 3.31 -12.20
N ILE A 213 6.44 3.19 -11.93
CA ILE A 213 5.40 3.41 -12.94
C ILE A 213 5.55 4.82 -13.53
N THR A 214 5.69 5.84 -12.68
CA THR A 214 5.87 7.24 -13.13
C THR A 214 7.17 7.42 -13.92
N VAL A 215 8.26 6.73 -13.52
CA VAL A 215 9.53 6.75 -14.25
C VAL A 215 9.36 6.19 -15.66
N PHE A 216 8.78 5.00 -15.80
CA PHE A 216 8.58 4.40 -17.12
C PHE A 216 7.60 5.20 -17.98
N ALA A 217 6.49 5.66 -17.41
CA ALA A 217 5.50 6.50 -18.11
C ALA A 217 6.09 7.83 -18.61
N SER A 218 7.09 8.38 -17.92
CA SER A 218 7.76 9.62 -18.33
C SER A 218 8.84 9.36 -19.41
N LEU A 219 9.50 8.19 -19.37
CA LEU A 219 10.62 7.85 -20.27
C LEU A 219 10.21 7.13 -21.56
N LEU A 220 9.14 6.34 -21.55
CA LEU A 220 8.73 5.45 -22.63
C LEU A 220 7.53 5.99 -23.43
N GLN A 221 7.38 7.33 -23.44
CA GLN A 221 6.36 8.02 -24.23
C GLN A 221 6.40 7.64 -25.72
#